data_AF-A0A6S6SLA0-F1
#
_entry.id   AF-A0A6S6SLA0-F1
#
_cell.length_a   1.000
_cell.length_b   1.000
_cell.length_c   1.000
_cell.angle_alpha   90.00
_cell.angle_beta   90.00
_cell.angle_gamma   90.00
#
_symmetry.space_group_name_H-M   'P 1'
#
loop_
_entity.id
_entity.type
_entity.pdbx_description
1 polymer ?
#
loop_
_entity_poly.entity_id
_entity_poly.type
_entity_poly.pdbx_seq_one_letter_code
_entity_poly.pdbx_strand_id
1 'polypeptide(L)'
;MKKSLLILSLTLLFVGCDMSSSGVAEAERELEERAIQEEIDDYRRTLPITDLNHPEYVLPQDPGSAGKDELLGIDSNDNGIRDDVEIYIYNRYKNEPNHKRVLIAIASQYAKATQKILVDPKNAYDNETYKIMDNAGDCKWYFYDKHDEQSNLKSYELVQFSINNNPYDEKLKDKIYNTKERIQEKFKYEESLGGKIYPDTSHDLIKCETNLDKLGEI
;
A
#
# COMPACT_ATOMS: atom_id res chain seq x y z
N MET A 1 19.19 -7.14 22.18
CA MET A 1 18.62 -7.14 23.55
C MET A 1 17.34 -7.96 23.55
N LYS A 2 17.31 -9.09 24.27
CA LYS A 2 16.16 -10.00 24.34
C LYS A 2 15.06 -9.35 25.19
N LYS A 3 13.91 -8.98 24.60
CA LYS A 3 12.72 -8.63 25.39
C LYS A 3 12.03 -9.93 25.80
N SER A 4 11.97 -10.13 27.12
CA SER A 4 11.37 -11.27 27.78
C SER A 4 9.84 -11.18 27.67
N LEU A 5 9.20 -12.23 27.16
CA LEU A 5 7.76 -12.35 27.05
C LEU A 5 7.22 -12.75 28.44
N LEU A 6 6.63 -11.80 29.16
CA LEU A 6 6.03 -12.02 30.47
C LEU A 6 4.54 -12.31 30.24
N ILE A 7 4.19 -13.59 30.17
CA ILE A 7 2.80 -14.05 30.11
C ILE A 7 2.21 -13.86 31.52
N LEU A 8 1.39 -12.81 31.68
CA LEU A 8 0.68 -12.53 32.92
C LEU A 8 -0.49 -13.52 33.04
N SER A 9 -0.27 -14.59 33.81
CA SER A 9 -1.33 -15.52 34.23
C SER A 9 -2.23 -14.83 35.25
N LEU A 10 -3.34 -14.21 34.79
CA LEU A 10 -4.35 -13.66 35.68
C LEU A 10 -5.35 -14.76 36.08
N THR A 11 -5.15 -15.37 37.25
CA THR A 11 -6.09 -16.35 37.82
C THR A 11 -7.19 -15.61 38.58
N LEU A 12 -8.36 -15.44 37.95
CA LEU A 12 -9.55 -14.86 38.58
C LEU A 12 -10.24 -15.92 39.46
N LEU A 13 -10.26 -15.70 40.78
CA LEU A 13 -11.11 -16.45 41.72
C LEU A 13 -12.54 -15.90 41.62
N PHE A 14 -13.41 -16.64 40.93
CA PHE A 14 -14.85 -16.36 40.86
C PHE A 14 -15.54 -16.73 42.18
N VAL A 15 -15.92 -15.71 42.96
CA VAL A 15 -16.99 -15.83 43.96
C VAL A 15 -18.27 -15.30 43.31
N GLY A 16 -19.32 -16.13 43.39
CA GLY A 16 -20.52 -16.07 42.58
C GLY A 16 -21.25 -14.73 42.54
N CYS A 17 -21.49 -14.28 41.32
CA CYS A 17 -22.67 -13.53 40.95
C CYS A 17 -23.07 -14.06 39.56
N ASP A 18 -24.29 -14.58 39.42
CA ASP A 18 -24.87 -14.99 38.13
C ASP A 18 -25.05 -13.75 37.24
N MET A 19 -23.95 -13.28 36.65
CA MET A 19 -23.98 -12.34 35.53
C MET A 19 -24.06 -13.16 34.25
N SER A 20 -25.03 -12.83 33.40
CA SER A 20 -25.28 -13.53 32.15
C SER A 20 -23.99 -13.71 31.35
N SER A 21 -23.68 -14.95 30.98
CA SER A 21 -22.47 -15.33 30.24
C SER A 21 -22.25 -14.55 28.93
N SER A 22 -23.30 -13.89 28.41
CA SER A 22 -23.22 -13.00 27.26
C SER A 22 -22.43 -11.71 27.51
N GLY A 23 -22.50 -11.13 28.71
CA GLY A 23 -21.88 -9.83 29.00
C GLY A 23 -20.36 -9.88 29.22
N VAL A 24 -19.86 -11.02 29.71
CA VAL A 24 -18.41 -11.24 29.89
C VAL A 24 -17.73 -11.44 28.54
N ALA A 25 -18.34 -12.23 27.65
CA ALA A 25 -17.80 -12.47 26.31
C ALA A 25 -17.81 -11.21 25.41
N GLU A 26 -18.79 -10.32 25.60
CA GLU A 26 -18.87 -9.04 24.89
C GLU A 26 -17.79 -8.07 25.38
N ALA A 27 -17.60 -7.96 26.70
CA ALA A 27 -16.56 -7.12 27.30
C ALA A 27 -15.14 -7.58 26.95
N GLU A 28 -14.89 -8.89 26.88
CA GLU A 28 -13.61 -9.46 26.44
C GLU A 28 -13.32 -9.10 24.98
N ARG A 29 -14.32 -9.19 24.10
CA ARG A 29 -14.19 -8.83 22.67
C ARG A 29 -13.89 -7.35 22.48
N GLU A 30 -14.58 -6.47 23.21
CA GLU A 30 -14.31 -5.02 23.15
C GLU A 30 -12.89 -4.67 23.63
N LEU A 31 -12.37 -5.39 24.64
CA LEU A 31 -11.02 -5.17 25.14
C LEU A 31 -9.96 -5.59 24.09
N GLU A 32 -10.22 -6.70 23.40
CA GLU A 32 -9.37 -7.21 22.31
C GLU A 32 -9.39 -6.26 21.10
N GLU A 33 -10.56 -5.78 20.68
CA GLU A 33 -10.69 -4.79 19.61
C GLU A 33 -9.96 -3.48 19.93
N ARG A 34 -10.04 -3.00 21.17
CA ARG A 34 -9.30 -1.79 21.60
C ARG A 34 -7.79 -2.00 21.59
N ALA A 35 -7.31 -3.16 22.03
CA ALA A 35 -5.87 -3.47 22.00
C ALA A 35 -5.34 -3.53 20.56
N ILE A 36 -6.10 -4.15 19.65
CA ILE A 36 -5.79 -4.17 18.21
C ILE A 36 -5.78 -2.75 17.65
N GLN A 37 -6.75 -1.91 18.01
CA GLN A 37 -6.81 -0.53 17.55
C GLN A 37 -5.62 0.30 18.03
N GLU A 38 -5.18 0.12 19.28
CA GLU A 38 -3.99 0.80 19.82
C GLU A 38 -2.70 0.39 19.10
N GLU A 39 -2.57 -0.90 18.77
CA GLU A 39 -1.44 -1.41 17.97
C GLU A 39 -1.47 -0.86 16.53
N ILE A 40 -2.65 -0.82 15.90
CA ILE A 40 -2.84 -0.19 14.58
C ILE A 40 -2.48 1.29 14.61
N ASP A 41 -2.87 2.03 15.65
CA ASP A 41 -2.59 3.45 15.77
C ASP A 41 -1.10 3.73 16.07
N ASP A 42 -0.41 2.83 16.78
CA ASP A 42 1.05 2.86 16.92
C ASP A 42 1.76 2.58 15.59
N TYR A 43 1.31 1.57 14.84
CA TYR A 43 1.83 1.25 13.51
C TYR A 43 1.62 2.42 12.53
N ARG A 44 0.41 2.99 12.48
CA ARG A 44 0.10 4.19 11.67
C ARG A 44 0.97 5.38 12.07
N ARG A 45 1.30 5.53 13.35
CA ARG A 45 2.20 6.59 13.82
C ARG A 45 3.63 6.40 13.34
N THR A 46 4.09 5.16 13.20
CA THR A 46 5.47 4.82 12.81
C THR A 46 5.67 4.62 11.31
N LEU A 47 4.60 4.49 10.52
CA LEU A 47 4.69 4.45 9.06
C LEU A 47 5.50 5.63 8.51
N PRO A 48 6.47 5.38 7.61
CA PRO A 48 7.30 6.42 7.04
C PRO A 48 6.44 7.39 6.24
N ILE A 49 6.79 8.67 6.31
CA ILE A 49 6.27 9.67 5.39
C ILE A 49 7.19 9.63 4.17
N THR A 50 6.86 8.79 3.18
CA THR A 50 7.55 8.85 1.89
C THR A 50 6.88 9.95 1.07
N ASP A 51 7.40 11.16 1.16
CA ASP A 51 6.94 12.28 0.38
C ASP A 51 8.06 12.70 -0.58
N LEU A 52 7.89 12.42 -1.88
CA LEU A 52 8.84 12.90 -2.91
C LEU A 52 8.89 14.43 -2.97
N ASN A 53 7.95 15.13 -2.31
CA ASN A 53 7.97 16.57 -2.14
C ASN A 53 8.58 17.01 -0.80
N HIS A 54 9.09 16.09 0.01
CA HIS A 54 9.84 16.44 1.22
C HIS A 54 11.09 17.23 0.81
N PRO A 55 11.42 18.35 1.47
CA PRO A 55 12.52 19.23 1.04
C PRO A 55 13.90 18.57 1.02
N GLU A 56 14.08 17.45 1.73
CA GLU A 56 15.31 16.66 1.74
C GLU A 56 15.32 15.55 0.68
N TYR A 57 14.20 15.31 0.01
CA TYR A 57 14.10 14.27 -1.01
C TYR A 57 14.72 14.76 -2.32
N VAL A 58 15.74 14.03 -2.78
CA VAL A 58 16.43 14.34 -4.04
C VAL A 58 16.05 13.28 -5.05
N LEU A 59 15.36 13.70 -6.12
CA LEU A 59 15.06 12.81 -7.25
C LEU A 59 16.36 12.27 -7.86
N PRO A 60 16.38 11.00 -8.27
CA PRO A 60 17.53 10.44 -8.97
C PRO A 60 17.74 11.15 -10.32
N GLN A 61 18.94 11.00 -10.86
CA GLN A 61 19.23 11.44 -12.22
C GLN A 61 18.57 10.50 -13.22
N ASP A 62 18.04 11.03 -14.33
CA ASP A 62 17.47 10.19 -15.39
C ASP A 62 18.55 9.24 -15.97
N PRO A 63 18.37 7.90 -15.87
CA PRO A 63 19.33 6.94 -16.38
C PRO A 63 19.35 6.85 -17.91
N GLY A 64 18.42 7.51 -18.61
CA GLY A 64 18.33 7.50 -20.06
C GLY A 64 18.13 6.10 -20.63
N SER A 65 18.89 5.73 -21.66
CA SER A 65 18.80 4.39 -22.26
C SER A 65 19.33 3.29 -21.34
N ALA A 66 20.29 3.60 -20.46
CA ALA A 66 20.90 2.60 -19.57
C ALA A 66 19.87 1.98 -18.61
N GLY A 67 18.82 2.73 -18.24
CA GLY A 67 17.71 2.23 -17.41
C GLY A 67 16.88 1.10 -18.06
N LYS A 68 17.12 0.79 -19.34
CA LYS A 68 16.44 -0.28 -20.09
C LYS A 68 17.31 -1.52 -20.32
N ASP A 69 18.59 -1.46 -19.97
CA ASP A 69 19.54 -2.56 -20.24
C ASP A 69 19.27 -3.78 -19.35
N GLU A 70 18.72 -3.55 -18.15
CA GLU A 70 18.39 -4.59 -17.18
C GLU A 70 16.88 -4.68 -16.91
N LEU A 71 16.42 -5.87 -16.51
CA LEU A 71 15.01 -6.14 -16.22
C LEU A 71 14.45 -5.18 -15.16
N LEU A 72 15.12 -5.06 -14.01
CA LEU A 72 14.72 -4.15 -12.94
C LEU A 72 15.11 -2.69 -13.24
N GLY A 73 16.15 -2.50 -14.05
CA GLY A 73 16.71 -1.20 -14.40
C GLY A 73 17.53 -0.60 -13.26
N ILE A 74 17.75 0.72 -13.30
CA ILE A 74 18.57 1.44 -12.33
C ILE A 74 17.67 2.06 -11.26
N ASP A 75 17.97 1.77 -10.00
CA ASP A 75 17.40 2.39 -8.79
C ASP A 75 18.60 2.93 -7.99
N SER A 76 18.93 4.21 -8.20
CA SER A 76 20.17 4.81 -7.68
C SER A 76 20.08 5.18 -6.20
N ASN A 77 18.87 5.26 -5.65
CA ASN A 77 18.62 5.65 -4.26
C ASN A 77 18.11 4.48 -3.40
N ASP A 78 18.10 3.26 -3.94
CA ASP A 78 17.69 2.01 -3.31
C ASP A 78 16.29 2.09 -2.66
N ASN A 79 15.38 2.88 -3.23
CA ASN A 79 14.03 3.07 -2.67
C ASN A 79 13.01 2.02 -3.17
N GLY A 80 13.43 1.12 -4.07
CA GLY A 80 12.63 0.08 -4.70
C GLY A 80 11.91 0.54 -5.97
N ILE A 81 12.16 1.75 -6.46
CA ILE A 81 11.55 2.34 -7.65
C ILE A 81 12.68 2.65 -8.63
N ARG A 82 12.54 2.13 -9.84
CA ARG A 82 13.45 2.49 -10.94
C ARG A 82 13.44 4.00 -11.17
N ASP A 83 14.62 4.60 -11.31
CA ASP A 83 14.84 6.04 -11.39
C ASP A 83 13.95 6.72 -12.44
N ASP A 84 13.85 6.14 -13.64
CA ASP A 84 13.07 6.72 -14.72
C ASP A 84 11.55 6.70 -14.44
N VAL A 85 11.07 5.73 -13.67
CA VAL A 85 9.67 5.62 -13.21
C VAL A 85 9.42 6.63 -12.09
N GLU A 86 10.35 6.76 -11.15
CA GLU A 86 10.24 7.71 -10.04
C GLU A 86 10.16 9.16 -10.54
N ILE A 87 11.06 9.52 -11.45
CA ILE A 87 11.08 10.83 -12.12
C ILE A 87 9.76 11.06 -12.86
N TYR A 88 9.23 10.03 -13.53
CA TYR A 88 7.96 10.12 -14.22
C TYR A 88 6.80 10.39 -13.25
N ILE A 89 6.71 9.63 -12.15
CA ILE A 89 5.67 9.81 -11.11
C ILE A 89 5.70 11.23 -10.57
N TYR A 90 6.87 11.71 -10.15
CA TYR A 90 7.02 13.08 -9.65
C TYR A 90 6.57 14.10 -10.70
N ASN A 91 7.06 14.00 -11.94
CA ASN A 91 6.71 14.96 -12.98
C ASN A 91 5.24 14.92 -13.37
N ARG A 92 4.59 13.76 -13.28
CA ARG A 92 3.16 13.57 -13.58
C ARG A 92 2.28 14.27 -12.55
N TYR A 93 2.66 14.23 -11.27
CA TYR A 93 1.81 14.66 -10.16
C TYR A 93 2.24 15.95 -9.45
N LYS A 94 3.47 16.45 -9.66
CA LYS A 94 4.00 17.67 -9.01
C LYS A 94 3.15 18.93 -9.21
N ASN A 95 2.35 18.95 -10.28
CA ASN A 95 1.49 20.08 -10.64
C ASN A 95 -0.01 19.77 -10.40
N GLU A 96 -0.35 18.61 -9.83
CA GLU A 96 -1.75 18.35 -9.46
C GLU A 96 -2.17 19.33 -8.36
N PRO A 97 -3.31 20.01 -8.52
CA PRO A 97 -3.75 21.01 -7.56
C PRO A 97 -4.18 20.40 -6.22
N ASN A 98 -4.71 19.17 -6.26
CA ASN A 98 -5.23 18.44 -5.11
C ASN A 98 -4.56 17.06 -5.04
N HIS A 99 -4.44 16.52 -3.83
CA HIS A 99 -4.00 15.14 -3.58
C HIS A 99 -2.60 14.79 -4.13
N LYS A 100 -1.76 15.76 -4.49
CA LYS A 100 -0.46 15.52 -5.16
C LYS A 100 0.43 14.54 -4.39
N ARG A 101 0.52 14.68 -3.05
CA ARG A 101 1.37 13.86 -2.18
C ARG A 101 0.78 12.46 -2.06
N VAL A 102 -0.55 12.37 -1.95
CA VAL A 102 -1.29 11.10 -1.89
C VAL A 102 -1.15 10.32 -3.19
N LEU A 103 -1.34 10.98 -4.34
CA LEU A 103 -1.20 10.38 -5.66
C LEU A 103 0.23 9.88 -5.90
N ILE A 104 1.23 10.70 -5.53
CA ILE A 104 2.63 10.29 -5.59
C ILE A 104 2.88 9.06 -4.70
N ALA A 105 2.43 9.06 -3.45
CA ALA A 105 2.66 7.96 -2.52
C ALA A 105 2.05 6.64 -3.03
N ILE A 106 0.80 6.68 -3.52
CA ILE A 106 0.12 5.48 -4.05
C ILE A 106 0.78 5.03 -5.36
N ALA A 107 1.13 5.95 -6.27
CA ALA A 107 1.82 5.63 -7.52
C ALA A 107 3.19 4.99 -7.26
N SER A 108 3.94 5.53 -6.29
CA SER A 108 5.23 5.01 -5.85
C SER A 108 5.10 3.60 -5.26
N GLN A 109 4.12 3.35 -4.38
CA GLN A 109 3.86 2.02 -3.85
C GLN A 109 3.51 1.02 -4.96
N TYR A 110 2.67 1.43 -5.92
CA TYR A 110 2.36 0.60 -7.09
C TYR A 110 3.63 0.30 -7.91
N ALA A 111 4.48 1.30 -8.18
CA ALA A 111 5.73 1.11 -8.90
C ALA A 111 6.67 0.12 -8.18
N LYS A 112 6.84 0.22 -6.86
CA LYS A 112 7.62 -0.75 -6.07
C LYS A 112 7.03 -2.16 -6.16
N ALA A 113 5.71 -2.29 -6.04
CA ALA A 113 5.03 -3.57 -6.21
C ALA A 113 5.32 -4.16 -7.59
N THR A 114 5.28 -3.35 -8.65
CA THR A 114 5.59 -3.82 -10.01
C THR A 114 7.04 -4.29 -10.15
N GLN A 115 8.02 -3.65 -9.50
CA GLN A 115 9.41 -4.15 -9.53
C GLN A 115 9.54 -5.52 -8.86
N LYS A 116 8.85 -5.72 -7.73
CA LYS A 116 8.88 -6.97 -6.98
C LYS A 116 8.29 -8.15 -7.76
N ILE A 117 7.20 -7.94 -8.50
CA ILE A 117 6.57 -9.03 -9.27
C ILE A 117 7.41 -9.50 -10.47
N LEU A 118 8.36 -8.66 -10.93
CA LEU A 118 9.24 -9.00 -12.06
C LEU A 118 10.42 -9.88 -11.66
N VAL A 119 10.76 -9.97 -10.36
CA VAL A 119 11.95 -10.71 -9.87
C VAL A 119 11.78 -12.22 -10.02
N ASP A 120 10.63 -12.75 -9.57
CA ASP A 120 10.32 -14.17 -9.64
C ASP A 120 8.84 -14.40 -9.98
N PRO A 121 8.43 -14.11 -11.23
CA PRO A 121 7.04 -14.12 -11.62
C PRO A 121 6.41 -15.51 -11.62
N LYS A 122 7.21 -16.59 -11.65
CA LYS A 122 6.68 -17.97 -11.72
C LYS A 122 6.21 -18.49 -10.36
N ASN A 123 6.82 -18.00 -9.28
CA ASN A 123 6.48 -18.41 -7.91
C ASN A 123 5.66 -17.31 -7.21
N ALA A 124 4.90 -16.50 -7.97
CA ALA A 124 4.23 -15.32 -7.44
C ALA A 124 3.28 -15.62 -6.28
N TYR A 125 2.58 -16.76 -6.36
CA TYR A 125 1.68 -17.25 -5.31
C TYR A 125 2.45 -17.69 -4.06
N ASP A 126 3.46 -18.55 -4.24
CA ASP A 126 4.24 -19.13 -3.14
C ASP A 126 5.10 -18.07 -2.42
N ASN A 127 5.60 -17.08 -3.16
CA ASN A 127 6.32 -15.93 -2.62
C ASN A 127 5.38 -14.80 -2.15
N GLU A 128 4.06 -15.00 -2.26
CA GLU A 128 3.03 -14.04 -1.86
C GLU A 128 3.17 -12.64 -2.49
N THR A 129 3.82 -12.54 -3.65
CA THR A 129 4.00 -11.26 -4.36
C THR A 129 2.68 -10.67 -4.83
N TYR A 130 1.63 -11.49 -4.99
CA TYR A 130 0.27 -11.02 -5.22
C TYR A 130 -0.23 -10.12 -4.09
N LYS A 131 0.06 -10.44 -2.83
CA LYS A 131 -0.33 -9.62 -1.68
C LYS A 131 0.28 -8.23 -1.75
N ILE A 132 1.48 -8.10 -2.31
CA ILE A 132 2.17 -6.82 -2.45
C ILE A 132 1.45 -5.94 -3.49
N MET A 133 1.02 -6.55 -4.59
CA MET A 133 0.21 -5.88 -5.61
C MET A 133 -1.18 -5.54 -5.08
N ASP A 134 -1.82 -6.45 -4.37
CA ASP A 134 -3.14 -6.24 -3.75
C ASP A 134 -3.07 -5.11 -2.73
N ASN A 135 -2.06 -5.09 -1.85
CA ASN A 135 -1.87 -3.99 -0.89
C ASN A 135 -1.72 -2.63 -1.58
N ALA A 136 -1.07 -2.56 -2.76
CA ALA A 136 -1.00 -1.33 -3.54
C ALA A 136 -2.36 -0.93 -4.15
N GLY A 137 -3.19 -1.92 -4.49
CA GLY A 137 -4.59 -1.74 -4.87
C GLY A 137 -5.45 -1.25 -3.70
N ASP A 138 -5.39 -1.93 -2.56
CA ASP A 138 -6.10 -1.62 -1.32
C ASP A 138 -5.76 -0.22 -0.82
N CYS A 139 -4.49 0.20 -0.90
CA CYS A 139 -4.09 1.54 -0.51
C CYS A 139 -4.73 2.63 -1.39
N LYS A 140 -4.89 2.38 -2.70
CA LYS A 140 -5.65 3.27 -3.58
C LYS A 140 -7.12 3.31 -3.18
N TRP A 141 -7.72 2.16 -2.89
CA TRP A 141 -9.11 2.11 -2.49
C TRP A 141 -9.36 2.79 -1.14
N TYR A 142 -8.44 2.66 -0.18
CA TYR A 142 -8.48 3.41 1.08
C TYR A 142 -8.59 4.91 0.85
N PHE A 143 -7.80 5.46 -0.09
CA PHE A 143 -7.89 6.87 -0.46
C PHE A 143 -9.28 7.25 -0.99
N TYR A 144 -9.87 6.43 -1.84
CA TYR A 144 -11.21 6.69 -2.38
C TYR A 144 -12.29 6.59 -1.32
N ASP A 145 -12.23 5.56 -0.47
CA ASP A 145 -13.18 5.32 0.61
C ASP A 145 -13.11 6.46 1.64
N LYS A 146 -11.90 6.90 2.02
CA LYS A 146 -11.73 8.04 2.93
C LYS A 146 -12.23 9.35 2.36
N HIS A 147 -11.99 9.59 1.08
CA HIS A 147 -12.49 10.81 0.43
C HIS A 147 -14.03 10.80 0.37
N ASP A 148 -14.64 9.65 0.10
CA ASP A 148 -16.09 9.47 0.14
C ASP A 148 -16.66 9.70 1.54
N GLU A 149 -16.05 9.12 2.58
CA GLU A 149 -16.46 9.33 3.98
C GLU A 149 -16.46 10.81 4.37
N GLN A 150 -15.47 11.58 3.92
CA GLN A 150 -15.32 13.00 4.27
C GLN A 150 -16.22 13.93 3.45
N SER A 151 -16.44 13.58 2.18
CA SER A 151 -17.18 14.42 1.23
C SER A 151 -18.64 14.00 1.05
N ASN A 152 -19.02 12.81 1.56
CA ASN A 152 -20.33 12.18 1.43
C ASN A 152 -20.81 12.20 -0.04
N LEU A 153 -20.00 11.63 -0.93
CA LEU A 153 -20.23 11.69 -2.37
C LEU A 153 -21.38 10.76 -2.77
N LYS A 154 -22.06 11.11 -3.85
CA LYS A 154 -22.94 10.14 -4.52
C LYS A 154 -22.10 9.17 -5.33
N SER A 155 -22.65 7.99 -5.62
CA SER A 155 -21.92 6.94 -6.34
C SER A 155 -21.32 7.40 -7.69
N TYR A 156 -22.01 8.26 -8.45
CA TYR A 156 -21.45 8.79 -9.70
C TYR A 156 -20.30 9.79 -9.48
N GLU A 157 -20.33 10.53 -8.37
CA GLU A 157 -19.29 11.50 -7.99
C GLU A 157 -18.04 10.75 -7.54
N LEU A 158 -18.20 9.66 -6.79
CA LEU A 158 -17.12 8.75 -6.44
C LEU A 158 -16.46 8.13 -7.69
N VAL A 159 -17.27 7.68 -8.66
CA VAL A 159 -16.73 7.19 -9.94
C VAL A 159 -15.94 8.29 -10.65
N GLN A 160 -16.50 9.50 -10.76
CA GLN A 160 -15.81 10.65 -11.38
C GLN A 160 -14.50 10.97 -10.66
N PHE A 161 -14.52 10.96 -9.32
CA PHE A 161 -13.36 11.18 -8.48
C PHE A 161 -12.27 10.13 -8.73
N SER A 162 -12.63 8.85 -8.74
CA SER A 162 -11.68 7.75 -8.96
C SER A 162 -11.05 7.78 -10.37
N ILE A 163 -11.79 8.25 -11.38
CA ILE A 163 -11.27 8.42 -12.74
C ILE A 163 -10.28 9.60 -12.79
N ASN A 164 -10.65 10.73 -12.19
CA ASN A 164 -9.84 11.95 -12.21
C ASN A 164 -8.58 11.82 -11.34
N ASN A 165 -8.64 11.03 -10.26
CA ASN A 165 -7.56 10.86 -9.29
C ASN A 165 -6.95 9.45 -9.35
N ASN A 166 -6.89 8.83 -10.55
CA ASN A 166 -6.26 7.53 -10.71
C ASN A 166 -4.72 7.66 -10.57
N PRO A 167 -4.08 7.03 -9.56
CA PRO A 167 -2.65 7.19 -9.28
C PRO A 167 -1.75 6.35 -10.19
N TYR A 168 -2.30 5.43 -11.00
CA TYR A 168 -1.52 4.65 -11.95
C TYR A 168 -2.26 4.47 -13.29
N ASP A 169 -2.23 5.54 -14.07
CA ASP A 169 -2.78 5.57 -15.44
C ASP A 169 -1.99 4.69 -16.43
N GLU A 170 -2.52 4.56 -17.65
CA GLU A 170 -1.86 3.75 -18.69
C GLU A 170 -0.46 4.25 -19.04
N LYS A 171 -0.18 5.55 -18.89
CA LYS A 171 1.15 6.10 -19.18
C LYS A 171 2.16 5.69 -18.11
N LEU A 172 1.76 5.59 -16.84
CA LEU A 172 2.63 5.03 -15.80
C LEU A 172 2.92 3.56 -16.08
N LYS A 173 1.90 2.77 -16.47
CA LYS A 173 2.09 1.35 -16.85
C LYS A 173 3.05 1.22 -18.04
N ASP A 174 2.87 2.03 -19.07
CA ASP A 174 3.78 2.07 -20.23
C ASP A 174 5.21 2.38 -19.80
N LYS A 175 5.39 3.29 -18.83
CA LYS A 175 6.70 3.64 -18.28
C LYS A 175 7.32 2.50 -17.48
N ILE A 176 6.51 1.77 -16.69
CA ILE A 176 6.92 0.60 -15.92
C ILE A 176 7.32 -0.57 -16.84
N TYR A 177 6.50 -0.87 -17.85
CA TYR A 177 6.67 -2.01 -18.75
C TYR A 177 7.23 -1.59 -20.13
N ASN A 178 8.16 -0.64 -20.16
CA ASN A 178 8.69 -0.03 -21.39
C ASN A 178 9.69 -0.89 -22.18
N THR A 179 9.88 -2.17 -21.82
CA THR A 179 10.70 -3.14 -22.57
C THR A 179 9.93 -4.42 -22.81
N LYS A 180 10.31 -5.16 -23.85
CA LYS A 180 9.67 -6.44 -24.20
C LYS A 180 9.81 -7.45 -23.06
N GLU A 181 10.99 -7.48 -22.44
CA GLU A 181 11.34 -8.38 -21.35
C GLU A 181 10.43 -8.13 -20.14
N ARG A 182 10.21 -6.86 -19.75
CA ARG A 182 9.32 -6.48 -18.64
C ARG A 182 7.87 -6.89 -18.90
N ILE A 183 7.40 -6.71 -20.13
CA ILE A 183 6.05 -7.17 -20.54
C ILE A 183 5.94 -8.70 -20.45
N GLN A 184 6.97 -9.43 -20.89
CA GLN A 184 6.98 -10.89 -20.82
C GLN A 184 6.98 -11.41 -19.37
N GLU A 185 7.76 -10.81 -18.47
CA GLU A 185 7.75 -11.18 -17.05
C GLU A 185 6.41 -10.85 -16.38
N LYS A 186 5.77 -9.72 -16.73
CA LYS A 186 4.41 -9.40 -16.28
C LYS A 186 3.40 -10.48 -16.70
N PHE A 187 3.46 -10.95 -17.94
CA PHE A 187 2.56 -12.01 -18.41
C PHE A 187 2.82 -13.34 -17.68
N LYS A 188 4.07 -13.70 -17.41
CA LYS A 188 4.39 -14.88 -16.58
C LYS A 188 3.83 -14.76 -15.16
N TYR A 189 3.90 -13.56 -14.59
CA TYR A 189 3.31 -13.28 -13.28
C TYR A 189 1.80 -13.51 -13.32
N GLU A 190 1.09 -12.90 -14.28
CA GLU A 190 -0.36 -13.08 -14.44
C GLU A 190 -0.74 -14.55 -14.70
N GLU A 191 0.02 -15.28 -15.51
CA GLU A 191 -0.17 -16.70 -15.77
C GLU A 191 -0.03 -17.54 -14.48
N SER A 192 0.99 -17.27 -13.66
CA SER A 192 1.24 -18.02 -12.42
C SER A 192 0.12 -17.88 -11.38
N LEU A 193 -0.62 -16.77 -11.45
CA LEU A 193 -1.73 -16.42 -10.58
C LEU A 193 -3.08 -16.95 -11.10
N GLY A 194 -3.12 -17.43 -12.35
CA GLY A 194 -4.33 -17.95 -12.99
C GLY A 194 -4.94 -19.14 -12.25
N GLY A 195 -6.26 -19.10 -12.05
CA GLY A 195 -7.02 -20.21 -11.46
C GLY A 195 -6.84 -20.41 -9.95
N LYS A 196 -6.17 -19.47 -9.26
CA LYS A 196 -6.01 -19.48 -7.80
C LYS A 196 -7.17 -18.73 -7.13
N ILE A 197 -7.37 -19.02 -5.85
CA ILE A 197 -8.33 -18.32 -4.98
C ILE A 197 -7.54 -17.39 -4.06
N TYR A 198 -8.04 -16.16 -3.93
CA TYR A 198 -7.45 -15.13 -3.10
C TYR A 198 -8.44 -14.75 -2.00
N PRO A 199 -7.96 -14.51 -0.76
CA PRO A 199 -8.81 -13.96 0.27
C PRO A 199 -9.23 -12.54 -0.11
N ASP A 200 -10.44 -12.16 0.28
CA ASP A 200 -10.84 -10.76 0.23
C ASP A 200 -9.97 -9.95 1.20
N THR A 201 -9.61 -8.72 0.80
CA THR A 201 -8.74 -7.85 1.57
C THR A 201 -9.45 -6.55 1.92
N SER A 202 -9.20 -6.05 3.13
CA SER A 202 -9.72 -4.76 3.55
C SER A 202 -8.89 -3.62 2.98
N HIS A 203 -9.56 -2.52 2.64
CA HIS A 203 -8.93 -1.27 2.19
C HIS A 203 -8.42 -0.46 3.38
N ASP A 204 -7.52 -1.03 4.18
CA ASP A 204 -7.03 -0.38 5.41
C ASP A 204 -5.74 0.42 5.18
N LEU A 205 -5.55 1.49 5.95
CA LEU A 205 -4.32 2.28 5.95
C LEU A 205 -3.05 1.43 6.19
N ILE A 206 -3.16 0.30 6.89
CA ILE A 206 -2.04 -0.63 7.13
C ILE A 206 -1.48 -1.23 5.82
N LYS A 207 -2.28 -1.25 4.75
CA LYS A 207 -1.89 -1.69 3.41
C LYS A 207 -1.05 -0.66 2.67
N CYS A 208 -1.05 0.60 3.13
CA CYS A 208 -0.25 1.66 2.56
C CYS A 208 1.18 1.66 3.14
N GLU A 209 2.18 1.86 2.28
CA GLU A 209 3.57 2.07 2.72
C GLU A 209 3.77 3.47 3.35
N THR A 210 2.92 4.42 2.99
CA THR A 210 2.93 5.79 3.52
C THR A 210 1.63 6.06 4.25
N ASN A 211 1.71 6.73 5.40
CA ASN A 211 0.50 7.18 6.09
C ASN A 211 -0.14 8.34 5.31
N LEU A 212 -1.19 8.03 4.54
CA LEU A 212 -1.89 9.00 3.69
C LEU A 212 -2.60 10.08 4.51
N ASP A 213 -3.16 9.75 5.68
CA ASP A 213 -3.88 10.70 6.55
C ASP A 213 -2.96 11.84 7.01
N LYS A 214 -1.68 11.53 7.27
CA LYS A 214 -0.67 12.53 7.67
C LYS A 214 -0.23 13.45 6.53
N LEU A 215 -0.60 13.16 5.29
CA LEU A 215 -0.28 14.03 4.16
C LEU A 215 -1.21 15.25 4.09
N GLY A 216 -2.37 15.20 4.75
CA GLY A 216 -3.31 16.32 4.84
C GLY A 216 -3.95 16.70 3.50
N GLU A 217 -3.99 15.76 2.55
CA GLU A 217 -4.51 15.95 1.19
C GLU A 217 -5.47 14.81 0.81
N ILE A 218 -6.27 14.28 1.75
CA ILE A 218 -7.37 13.35 1.45
C ILE A 218 -8.67 14.16 1.45
#